data_AF-A0A1E3YI11-F1
#
_entry.id   AF-A0A1E3YI11-F1
#
_cell.length_a   1.000
_cell.length_b   1.000
_cell.length_c   1.000
_cell.angle_alpha   90.00
_cell.angle_beta   90.00
_cell.angle_gamma   90.00
#
_symmetry.space_group_name_H-M   'P 1'
#
loop_
_entity.id
_entity.type
_entity.pdbx_description
1 polymer ?
#
loop_
_entity_poly.entity_id
_entity_poly.type
_entity_poly.pdbx_seq_one_letter_code
_entity_poly.pdbx_strand_id
1 'polypeptide(L)'
;MRTDVVYAFGPYRLDVRVLRFTRGGVIVVLPMKHVELLHALVSRAGQVVSKDDLIRVAWQHQSASDNSLAQAILLIRDTLDPDAPSAYIETVRGHGYRFVAVVEAIAPRFTDADRADVLARHQSWFDGRAMLESLVIAQVIEARGVFEDLLRDGGDDDVRVHIGLANACAMISEHSRASAVPDIASRRLAYRHAVTATERAPDRAEAWATLGFVLGIMRRDREARAALDCAMRIDAGNWRVFLRLALVTWGTPRLEALARVLTLMPGLPMAHWLVASVHVARNALKAAARELDLALAIVSRDASLSARFQAVGLHWLRGLLFLADGQVEKGIASFQREVALEIDGHIYASECAAQAWCGIGACHLRSDEQVAREAFDEAIRRVPGHPQAHLGLAILDARGDDGSVAAHLEVRLHAVATSRPVDPDAADRGLPTHVPFEVHVARAAALKADGRIVEGMRLLLAALEAAPPGNSGWFIPLIRSCASWRTQRPRPPCSARSATGPGRKRCRTGRQPYSDDAILWRCPSSRCSSAS
;
A
#
# COMPACT_ATOMS: atom_id res chain seq x y z
N MET A 1 42.25 -3.64 9.98
CA MET A 1 42.65 -5.06 10.10
C MET A 1 41.48 -5.90 9.59
N ARG A 2 41.74 -6.92 8.78
CA ARG A 2 40.69 -7.82 8.26
C ARG A 2 40.11 -8.64 9.42
N THR A 3 38.86 -8.40 9.77
CA THR A 3 38.15 -9.04 10.88
C THR A 3 37.66 -10.45 10.56
N ASP A 4 37.87 -10.94 9.34
CA ASP A 4 37.32 -12.22 8.87
C ASP A 4 38.30 -13.40 8.99
N VAL A 5 39.51 -13.21 9.51
CA VAL A 5 40.56 -14.24 9.48
C VAL A 5 40.44 -15.20 10.67
N VAL A 6 40.43 -16.51 10.40
CA VAL A 6 40.62 -17.54 11.44
C VAL A 6 42.10 -17.87 11.49
N TYR A 7 42.72 -17.76 12.66
CA TYR A 7 44.11 -18.16 12.85
C TYR A 7 44.18 -19.61 13.35
N ALA A 8 44.92 -20.46 12.65
CA ALA A 8 45.19 -21.83 13.06
C ALA A 8 46.65 -22.01 13.45
N PHE A 9 46.91 -22.67 14.58
CA PHE A 9 48.27 -22.97 15.06
C PHE A 9 48.24 -24.21 15.95
N GLY A 10 49.07 -25.22 15.64
CA GLY A 10 49.00 -26.51 16.33
C GLY A 10 47.56 -27.10 16.32
N PRO A 11 47.04 -27.63 17.44
CA PRO A 11 45.67 -28.10 17.53
C PRO A 11 44.63 -26.98 17.73
N TYR A 12 45.05 -25.71 17.72
CA TYR A 12 44.23 -24.58 18.11
C TYR A 12 43.69 -23.80 16.92
N ARG A 13 42.48 -23.25 17.08
CA ARG A 13 41.90 -22.26 16.17
C ARG A 13 41.31 -21.10 16.94
N LEU A 14 41.60 -19.89 16.47
CA LEU A 14 41.06 -18.64 16.98
C LEU A 14 40.23 -17.95 15.88
N ASP A 15 38.90 -17.96 16.04
CA ASP A 15 37.98 -17.21 15.17
C ASP A 15 37.73 -15.83 15.77
N VAL A 16 38.29 -14.80 15.14
CA VAL A 16 38.26 -13.43 15.64
C VAL A 16 36.92 -12.73 15.44
N ARG A 17 36.05 -13.25 14.56
CA ARG A 17 34.70 -12.69 14.31
C ARG A 17 33.79 -12.87 15.51
N VAL A 18 33.89 -14.04 16.12
CA VAL A 18 33.07 -14.46 17.26
C VAL A 18 33.90 -14.65 18.54
N LEU A 19 35.19 -14.26 18.49
CA LEU A 19 36.14 -14.36 19.60
C LEU A 19 36.17 -15.74 20.24
N ARG A 20 36.12 -16.77 19.39
CA ARG A 20 36.02 -18.17 19.81
C ARG A 20 37.37 -18.85 19.68
N PHE A 21 37.85 -19.37 20.81
CA PHE A 21 39.07 -20.17 20.89
C PHE A 21 38.72 -21.65 21.02
N THR A 22 39.33 -22.51 20.19
CA THR A 22 39.05 -23.95 20.15
C THR A 22 40.33 -24.77 20.09
N ARG A 23 40.31 -25.98 20.66
CA ARG A 23 41.36 -27.01 20.59
C ARG A 23 40.77 -28.29 20.02
N GLY A 24 41.25 -28.75 18.87
CA GLY A 24 40.70 -29.94 18.19
C GLY A 24 39.20 -29.84 17.90
N GLY A 25 38.67 -28.63 17.71
CA GLY A 25 37.24 -28.37 17.49
C GLY A 25 36.40 -28.16 18.76
N VAL A 26 36.94 -28.41 19.96
CA VAL A 26 36.24 -28.18 21.24
C VAL A 26 36.53 -26.77 21.74
N ILE A 27 35.51 -26.05 22.24
CA ILE A 27 35.67 -24.69 22.79
C ILE A 27 36.55 -24.73 24.03
N VAL A 28 37.57 -23.89 24.06
CA VAL A 28 38.42 -23.65 25.23
C VAL A 28 38.09 -22.27 25.79
N VAL A 29 37.62 -22.24 27.02
CA VAL A 29 37.18 -21.00 27.66
C VAL A 29 38.39 -20.21 28.12
N LEU A 30 38.57 -19.03 27.51
CA LEU A 30 39.52 -18.01 27.95
C LEU A 30 38.75 -16.74 28.30
N PRO A 31 39.12 -16.01 29.36
CA PRO A 31 38.51 -14.71 29.62
C PRO A 31 38.79 -13.78 28.44
N MET A 32 37.80 -12.95 28.08
CA MET A 32 37.81 -12.14 26.86
C MET A 32 39.13 -11.36 26.62
N LYS A 33 39.66 -10.71 27.66
CA LYS A 33 40.95 -10.01 27.62
C LYS A 33 42.14 -10.88 27.17
N HIS A 34 42.12 -12.17 27.49
CA HIS A 34 43.16 -13.13 27.08
C HIS A 34 42.99 -13.56 25.62
N VAL A 35 41.75 -13.64 25.13
CA VAL A 35 41.47 -13.87 23.71
C VAL A 35 41.98 -12.70 22.87
N GLU A 36 41.82 -11.46 23.35
CA GLU A 36 42.36 -10.25 22.69
C GLU A 36 43.89 -10.23 22.67
N LEU A 37 44.54 -10.56 23.80
CA LEU A 37 46.00 -10.71 23.86
C LEU A 37 46.50 -11.78 22.91
N LEU A 38 45.85 -12.94 22.91
CA LEU A 38 46.20 -14.05 22.03
C LEU A 38 46.04 -13.63 20.57
N HIS A 39 44.97 -12.91 20.21
CA HIS A 39 44.80 -12.35 18.88
C HIS A 39 45.92 -11.37 18.51
N ALA A 40 46.29 -10.45 19.41
CA ALA A 40 47.36 -9.48 19.17
C ALA A 40 48.72 -10.15 18.90
N LEU A 41 49.00 -11.27 19.59
CA LEU A 41 50.20 -12.06 19.43
C LEU A 41 50.18 -12.90 18.15
N VAL A 42 49.08 -13.61 17.89
CA VAL A 42 48.93 -14.53 16.75
C VAL A 42 48.84 -13.77 15.41
N SER A 43 48.20 -12.60 15.39
CA SER A 43 48.15 -11.73 14.19
C SER A 43 49.51 -11.14 13.80
N ARG A 44 50.49 -11.19 14.72
CA ARG A 44 51.87 -10.71 14.54
C ARG A 44 52.87 -11.83 14.82
N ALA A 45 52.51 -13.08 14.52
CA ALA A 45 53.36 -14.23 14.77
C ALA A 45 54.78 -14.04 14.19
N GLY A 46 55.78 -14.42 14.98
CA GLY A 46 57.20 -14.19 14.68
C GLY A 46 57.73 -12.80 15.03
N GLN A 47 56.87 -11.81 15.30
CA GLN A 47 57.28 -10.46 15.70
C GLN A 47 57.21 -10.27 17.23
N VAL A 48 58.08 -9.40 17.75
CA VAL A 48 58.03 -8.99 19.16
C VAL A 48 56.97 -7.90 19.32
N VAL A 49 55.96 -8.16 20.15
CA VAL A 49 54.94 -7.18 20.54
C VAL A 49 55.30 -6.62 21.91
N SER A 50 55.35 -5.29 22.01
CA SER A 50 55.75 -4.62 23.25
C SER A 50 54.73 -4.83 24.38
N LYS A 51 55.20 -4.75 25.62
CA LYS A 51 54.32 -4.83 26.80
C LYS A 51 53.26 -3.72 26.78
N ASP A 52 53.67 -2.51 26.44
CA ASP A 52 52.76 -1.35 26.37
C ASP A 52 51.67 -1.55 25.30
N ASP A 53 52.01 -2.16 24.16
CA ASP A 53 51.05 -2.49 23.12
C ASP A 53 50.05 -3.56 23.57
N LEU A 54 50.52 -4.60 24.24
CA LEU A 54 49.66 -5.67 24.76
C LEU A 54 48.74 -5.17 25.88
N ILE A 55 49.27 -4.34 26.79
CA ILE A 55 48.49 -3.69 27.84
C ILE A 55 47.41 -2.80 27.22
N ARG A 56 47.77 -1.99 26.22
CA ARG A 56 46.83 -1.11 25.51
C ARG A 56 45.71 -1.88 24.81
N VAL A 57 46.02 -3.03 24.22
CA VAL A 57 45.01 -3.85 23.51
C VAL A 57 43.98 -4.46 24.47
N ALA A 58 44.42 -5.05 25.58
CA ALA A 58 43.55 -5.83 26.46
C ALA A 58 42.99 -5.09 27.68
N TRP A 59 43.55 -3.91 28.00
CA TRP A 59 43.12 -3.07 29.14
C TRP A 59 42.85 -1.62 28.75
N GLN A 60 42.41 -1.37 27.51
CA GLN A 60 42.15 -0.05 26.88
C GLN A 60 41.80 1.13 27.83
N HIS A 61 40.95 0.94 28.85
CA HIS A 61 40.51 1.97 29.80
C HIS A 61 40.78 1.64 31.29
N GLN A 62 41.63 0.65 31.58
CA GLN A 62 41.94 0.19 32.94
C GLN A 62 43.46 0.23 33.18
N SER A 63 43.88 0.70 34.35
CA SER A 63 45.29 0.64 34.75
C SER A 63 45.71 -0.81 34.96
N ALA A 64 46.59 -1.32 34.09
CA ALA A 64 47.21 -2.63 34.25
C ALA A 64 48.71 -2.47 34.49
N SER A 65 49.28 -3.34 35.32
CA SER A 65 50.72 -3.39 35.57
C SER A 65 51.40 -4.46 34.72
N ASP A 66 52.71 -4.38 34.60
CA ASP A 66 53.54 -5.46 34.03
C ASP A 66 53.24 -6.83 34.66
N ASN A 67 52.92 -6.87 35.95
CA ASN A 67 52.53 -8.09 36.65
C ASN A 67 51.19 -8.64 36.14
N SER A 68 50.22 -7.76 35.86
CA SER A 68 48.92 -8.15 35.30
C SER A 68 49.06 -8.77 33.91
N LEU A 69 49.93 -8.19 33.05
CA LEU A 69 50.25 -8.76 31.75
C LEU A 69 50.97 -10.10 31.90
N ALA A 70 51.95 -10.21 32.82
CA ALA A 70 52.68 -11.45 33.06
C ALA A 70 51.75 -12.60 33.50
N GLN A 71 50.80 -12.33 34.39
CA GLN A 71 49.79 -13.32 34.82
C GLN A 71 48.88 -13.75 33.67
N ALA A 72 48.47 -12.81 32.81
CA ALA A 72 47.66 -13.15 31.64
C ALA A 72 48.42 -14.02 30.63
N ILE A 73 49.71 -13.71 30.38
CA ILE A 73 50.56 -14.53 29.53
C ILE A 73 50.80 -15.92 30.12
N LEU A 74 50.99 -16.03 31.45
CA LEU A 74 51.09 -17.32 32.12
C LEU A 74 49.83 -18.17 31.92
N LEU A 75 48.64 -17.60 32.13
CA LEU A 75 47.38 -18.31 31.93
C LEU A 75 47.18 -18.76 30.48
N ILE A 76 47.56 -17.92 29.51
CA ILE A 76 47.51 -18.30 28.08
C ILE A 76 48.49 -19.44 27.81
N ARG A 77 49.72 -19.39 28.34
CA ARG A 77 50.71 -20.46 28.18
C ARG A 77 50.23 -21.77 28.77
N ASP A 78 49.70 -21.76 29.99
CA ASP A 78 49.13 -22.94 30.64
C ASP A 78 47.95 -23.52 29.85
N THR A 79 47.16 -22.65 29.19
CA THR A 79 46.05 -23.10 28.34
C THR A 79 46.53 -23.73 27.03
N LEU A 80 47.63 -23.24 26.46
CA LEU A 80 48.18 -23.69 25.18
C LEU A 80 49.05 -24.95 25.32
N ASP A 81 49.91 -24.99 26.32
CA ASP A 81 50.78 -26.14 26.59
C ASP A 81 51.33 -26.07 28.04
N PRO A 82 50.71 -26.79 29.00
CA PRO A 82 51.18 -26.82 30.39
C PRO A 82 52.59 -27.40 30.54
N ASP A 83 52.96 -28.37 29.68
CA ASP A 83 54.20 -29.13 29.79
C ASP A 83 55.37 -28.43 29.09
N ALA A 84 55.08 -27.49 28.19
CA ALA A 84 56.06 -26.62 27.54
C ALA A 84 55.58 -25.16 27.45
N PRO A 85 55.57 -24.40 28.56
CA PRO A 85 54.96 -23.06 28.63
C PRO A 85 55.54 -22.04 27.65
N SER A 86 56.76 -22.25 27.13
CA SER A 86 57.39 -21.34 26.16
C SER A 86 57.24 -21.78 24.70
N ALA A 87 56.54 -22.89 24.41
CA ALA A 87 56.42 -23.46 23.07
C ALA A 87 55.60 -22.59 22.10
N TYR A 88 54.67 -21.79 22.60
CA TYR A 88 53.80 -20.93 21.79
C TYR A 88 54.09 -19.44 21.96
N ILE A 89 54.42 -18.99 23.17
CA ILE A 89 54.71 -17.60 23.48
C ILE A 89 56.08 -17.52 24.15
N GLU A 90 57.00 -16.82 23.52
CA GLU A 90 58.35 -16.55 24.03
C GLU A 90 58.41 -15.17 24.71
N THR A 91 59.13 -15.09 25.83
CA THR A 91 59.44 -13.80 26.47
C THR A 91 60.72 -13.24 25.88
N VAL A 92 60.67 -12.06 25.26
CA VAL A 92 61.87 -11.35 24.78
C VAL A 92 62.27 -10.32 25.84
N ARG A 93 63.33 -10.63 26.59
CA ARG A 93 63.77 -9.85 27.76
C ARG A 93 63.92 -8.37 27.41
N GLY A 94 63.29 -7.50 28.21
CA GLY A 94 63.32 -6.05 28.04
C GLY A 94 62.47 -5.47 26.90
N HIS A 95 61.85 -6.30 26.05
CA HIS A 95 61.18 -5.83 24.84
C HIS A 95 59.71 -6.24 24.75
N GLY A 96 59.33 -7.44 25.21
CA GLY A 96 57.93 -7.88 25.19
C GLY A 96 57.76 -9.38 24.97
N TYR A 97 56.74 -9.76 24.20
CA TYR A 97 56.39 -11.15 23.94
C TYR A 97 56.30 -11.43 22.44
N ARG A 98 56.66 -12.65 22.04
CA ARG A 98 56.60 -13.11 20.65
C ARG A 98 55.84 -14.42 20.57
N PHE A 99 54.89 -14.51 19.63
CA PHE A 99 54.26 -15.79 19.30
C PHE A 99 55.18 -16.56 18.35
N VAL A 100 55.61 -17.76 18.73
CA VAL A 100 56.69 -18.50 18.03
C VAL A 100 56.21 -19.73 17.26
N ALA A 101 54.98 -20.20 17.52
CA ALA A 101 54.41 -21.29 16.74
C ALA A 101 54.05 -20.84 15.31
N VAL A 102 54.06 -21.78 14.37
CA VAL A 102 53.62 -21.53 12.99
C VAL A 102 52.12 -21.21 13.01
N VAL A 103 51.77 -20.03 12.48
CA VAL A 103 50.39 -19.57 12.38
C VAL A 103 49.98 -19.53 10.92
N GLU A 104 48.89 -20.22 10.61
CA GLU A 104 48.20 -20.11 9.32
C GLU A 104 47.01 -19.16 9.44
N ALA A 105 47.02 -18.10 8.65
CA ALA A 105 45.89 -17.18 8.52
C ALA A 105 44.90 -17.73 7.48
N ILE A 106 43.85 -18.40 7.94
CA ILE A 106 42.77 -18.90 7.09
C ILE A 106 41.78 -17.75 6.86
N ALA A 107 41.97 -17.03 5.76
CA ALA A 107 40.92 -16.13 5.27
C ALA A 107 39.78 -16.99 4.69
N PRO A 108 38.52 -16.80 5.10
CA PRO A 108 37.39 -17.39 4.40
C PRO A 108 37.46 -16.92 2.95
N ARG A 109 37.70 -17.86 2.04
CA ARG A 109 37.59 -17.60 0.61
C ARG A 109 36.11 -17.57 0.31
N PHE A 110 35.58 -16.39 -0.03
CA PHE A 110 34.27 -16.29 -0.65
C PHE A 110 34.35 -17.02 -1.99
N THR A 111 33.83 -18.24 -2.03
CA THR A 111 33.94 -19.12 -3.18
C THR A 111 33.05 -18.62 -4.32
N ASP A 112 33.28 -19.13 -5.52
CA ASP A 112 32.36 -18.85 -6.64
C ASP A 112 30.96 -19.41 -6.35
N ALA A 113 30.86 -20.48 -5.56
CA ALA A 113 29.58 -21.02 -5.08
C ALA A 113 28.89 -20.05 -4.10
N ASP A 114 29.61 -19.47 -3.14
CA ASP A 114 29.06 -18.46 -2.22
C ASP A 114 28.58 -17.22 -2.99
N ARG A 115 29.32 -16.82 -4.02
CA ARG A 115 28.92 -15.71 -4.90
C ARG A 115 27.67 -16.05 -5.71
N ALA A 116 27.60 -17.26 -6.26
CA ALA A 116 26.46 -17.73 -7.01
C ALA A 116 25.19 -17.77 -6.14
N ASP A 117 25.30 -18.22 -4.89
CA ASP A 117 24.18 -18.25 -3.94
C ASP A 117 23.64 -16.83 -3.63
N VAL A 118 24.54 -15.89 -3.32
CA VAL A 118 24.15 -14.49 -3.05
C VAL A 118 23.48 -13.86 -4.28
N LEU A 119 24.02 -14.09 -5.48
CA LEU A 119 23.43 -13.58 -6.72
C LEU A 119 22.08 -14.22 -7.02
N ALA A 120 21.94 -15.54 -6.84
CA ALA A 120 20.68 -16.25 -7.05
C ALA A 120 19.59 -15.72 -6.12
N ARG A 121 19.89 -15.52 -4.84
CA ARG A 121 18.96 -14.90 -3.88
C ARG A 121 18.55 -13.49 -4.29
N HIS A 122 19.50 -12.69 -4.76
CA HIS A 122 19.21 -11.34 -5.22
C HIS A 122 18.31 -11.35 -6.48
N GLN A 123 18.55 -12.28 -7.40
CA GLN A 123 17.74 -12.48 -8.60
C GLN A 123 16.31 -12.89 -8.24
N SER A 124 16.12 -13.88 -7.36
CA SER A 124 14.79 -14.28 -6.88
C SER A 124 14.01 -13.11 -6.27
N TRP A 125 14.68 -12.24 -5.52
CA TRP A 125 14.04 -11.03 -4.99
C TRP A 125 13.58 -10.08 -6.11
N PHE A 126 14.40 -9.86 -7.14
CA PHE A 126 14.02 -9.05 -8.29
C PHE A 126 12.88 -9.65 -9.09
N ASP A 127 12.88 -10.96 -9.31
CA ASP A 127 11.85 -11.67 -10.04
C ASP A 127 10.51 -11.56 -9.31
N GLY A 128 10.50 -11.83 -8.00
CA GLY A 128 9.31 -11.62 -7.16
C GLY A 128 8.81 -10.17 -7.19
N ARG A 129 9.72 -9.19 -7.21
CA ARG A 129 9.35 -7.77 -7.33
C ARG A 129 8.74 -7.44 -8.70
N ALA A 130 9.27 -8.01 -9.78
CA ALA A 130 8.76 -7.80 -11.12
C ALA A 130 7.36 -8.41 -11.29
N MET A 131 7.12 -9.59 -10.72
CA MET A 131 5.81 -10.24 -10.68
C MET A 131 4.73 -9.37 -10.03
N LEU A 132 5.06 -8.60 -8.99
CA LEU A 132 4.11 -7.66 -8.37
C LEU A 132 3.71 -6.51 -9.29
N GLU A 133 4.47 -6.20 -10.34
CA GLU A 133 4.14 -5.09 -11.24
C GLU A 133 3.14 -5.49 -12.34
N SER A 134 2.84 -6.77 -12.51
CA SER A 134 1.82 -7.23 -13.46
C SER A 134 0.39 -6.97 -12.98
N LEU A 135 0.19 -6.87 -11.67
CA LEU A 135 -1.12 -6.81 -11.03
C LEU A 135 -2.03 -8.02 -11.35
N VAL A 136 -1.43 -9.16 -11.73
CA VAL A 136 -2.14 -10.43 -11.99
C VAL A 136 -2.02 -11.34 -10.76
N ILE A 137 -3.16 -11.80 -10.23
CA ILE A 137 -3.21 -12.52 -8.95
C ILE A 137 -2.34 -13.78 -8.91
N ALA A 138 -2.27 -14.53 -10.01
CA ALA A 138 -1.43 -15.73 -10.09
C ALA A 138 0.06 -15.40 -9.87
N GLN A 139 0.55 -14.33 -10.51
CA GLN A 139 1.94 -13.87 -10.34
C GLN A 139 2.17 -13.25 -8.96
N VAL A 140 1.16 -12.60 -8.38
CA VAL A 140 1.26 -12.06 -7.02
C VAL A 140 1.35 -13.19 -5.98
N ILE A 141 0.62 -14.28 -6.18
CA ILE A 141 0.70 -15.48 -5.33
C ILE A 141 2.08 -16.13 -5.48
N GLU A 142 2.59 -16.24 -6.70
CA GLU A 142 3.94 -16.76 -6.96
C GLU A 142 5.02 -15.88 -6.30
N ALA A 143 4.93 -14.56 -6.44
CA ALA A 143 5.82 -13.60 -5.79
C ALA A 143 5.80 -13.74 -4.27
N ARG A 144 4.62 -13.94 -3.67
CA ARG A 144 4.49 -14.21 -2.24
C ARG A 144 5.27 -15.47 -1.86
N GLY A 145 5.13 -16.56 -2.60
CA GLY A 145 5.87 -17.81 -2.36
C GLY A 145 7.38 -17.60 -2.43
N VAL A 146 7.86 -16.88 -3.46
CA VAL A 146 9.29 -16.52 -3.59
C VAL A 146 9.79 -15.74 -2.36
N PHE A 147 9.03 -14.76 -1.87
CA PHE A 147 9.43 -14.03 -0.68
C PHE A 147 9.35 -14.86 0.62
N GLU A 148 8.37 -15.78 0.73
CA GLU A 148 8.28 -16.70 1.87
C GLU A 148 9.49 -17.66 1.91
N ASP A 149 9.95 -18.14 0.76
CA ASP A 149 11.14 -18.98 0.64
C ASP A 149 12.42 -18.18 0.97
N LEU A 150 12.55 -16.97 0.45
CA LEU A 150 13.67 -16.08 0.80
C LEU A 150 13.73 -15.76 2.30
N LEU A 151 12.58 -15.59 2.96
CA LEU A 151 12.51 -15.36 4.40
C LEU A 151 12.94 -16.60 5.19
N ARG A 152 12.52 -17.79 4.74
CA ARG A 152 12.89 -19.07 5.36
C ARG A 152 14.39 -19.33 5.29
N ASP A 153 15.00 -19.04 4.15
CA ASP A 153 16.40 -19.37 3.90
C ASP A 153 17.36 -18.29 4.43
N GLY A 154 16.96 -17.01 4.37
CA GLY A 154 17.79 -15.86 4.75
C GLY A 154 17.62 -15.40 6.21
N GLY A 155 16.62 -15.90 6.92
CA GLY A 155 16.22 -15.43 8.24
C GLY A 155 15.42 -14.12 8.18
N ASP A 156 14.85 -13.72 9.32
CA ASP A 156 13.90 -12.61 9.44
C ASP A 156 14.53 -11.20 9.28
N ASP A 157 15.84 -11.13 8.99
CA ASP A 157 16.61 -9.89 8.97
C ASP A 157 16.56 -9.11 7.64
N ASP A 158 16.20 -9.75 6.52
CA ASP A 158 16.09 -9.04 5.24
C ASP A 158 14.78 -8.25 5.12
N VAL A 159 14.84 -6.97 5.49
CA VAL A 159 13.73 -6.03 5.38
C VAL A 159 13.13 -5.95 3.97
N ARG A 160 13.91 -6.18 2.90
CA ARG A 160 13.38 -6.12 1.53
C ARG A 160 12.37 -7.24 1.27
N VAL A 161 12.54 -8.38 1.94
CA VAL A 161 11.63 -9.52 1.85
C VAL A 161 10.33 -9.21 2.59
N HIS A 162 10.39 -8.60 3.79
CA HIS A 162 9.19 -8.11 4.48
C HIS A 162 8.41 -7.08 3.66
N ILE A 163 9.11 -6.14 2.99
CA ILE A 163 8.47 -5.20 2.07
C ILE A 163 7.78 -5.95 0.91
N GLY A 164 8.44 -6.95 0.32
CA GLY A 164 7.87 -7.80 -0.74
C GLY A 164 6.60 -8.51 -0.28
N LEU A 165 6.66 -9.22 0.85
CA LEU A 165 5.52 -9.93 1.47
C LEU A 165 4.37 -8.99 1.81
N ALA A 166 4.66 -7.81 2.36
CA ALA A 166 3.64 -6.82 2.67
C ALA A 166 2.88 -6.37 1.41
N ASN A 167 3.58 -6.12 0.31
CA ASN A 167 2.95 -5.75 -0.96
C ASN A 167 2.15 -6.91 -1.56
N ALA A 168 2.71 -8.12 -1.59
CA ALA A 168 2.03 -9.29 -2.15
C ALA A 168 0.73 -9.60 -1.39
N CYS A 169 0.80 -9.65 -0.06
CA CYS A 169 -0.37 -9.88 0.79
C CYS A 169 -1.41 -8.76 0.68
N ALA A 170 -0.98 -7.49 0.55
CA ALA A 170 -1.89 -6.38 0.33
C ALA A 170 -2.65 -6.52 -1.00
N MET A 171 -1.94 -6.89 -2.06
CA MET A 171 -2.50 -7.07 -3.40
C MET A 171 -3.46 -8.27 -3.48
N ILE A 172 -3.18 -9.37 -2.76
CA ILE A 172 -4.12 -10.50 -2.62
C ILE A 172 -5.41 -10.07 -1.91
N SER A 173 -5.30 -9.27 -0.84
CA SER A 173 -6.47 -8.72 -0.15
C SER A 173 -7.27 -7.78 -1.06
N GLU A 174 -6.59 -6.95 -1.85
CA GLU A 174 -7.22 -6.04 -2.80
C GLU A 174 -7.97 -6.77 -3.91
N HIS A 175 -7.40 -7.84 -4.48
CA HIS A 175 -8.08 -8.64 -5.51
C HIS A 175 -9.42 -9.22 -5.02
N SER A 176 -9.47 -9.63 -3.75
CA SER A 176 -10.67 -10.21 -3.14
C SER A 176 -11.63 -9.18 -2.53
N ARG A 177 -11.34 -7.87 -2.61
CA ARG A 177 -12.12 -6.83 -1.88
C ARG A 177 -13.59 -6.76 -2.29
N ALA A 178 -13.87 -7.05 -3.56
CA ALA A 178 -15.20 -7.05 -4.15
C ALA A 178 -15.87 -8.44 -4.14
N SER A 179 -15.12 -9.49 -3.78
CA SER A 179 -15.61 -10.87 -3.69
C SER A 179 -16.58 -11.06 -2.52
N ALA A 180 -17.36 -12.14 -2.58
CA ALA A 180 -18.28 -12.52 -1.50
C ALA A 180 -17.55 -12.75 -0.17
N VAL A 181 -16.34 -13.30 -0.22
CA VAL A 181 -15.47 -13.54 0.95
C VAL A 181 -14.14 -12.82 0.72
N PRO A 182 -13.97 -11.60 1.25
CA PRO A 182 -12.70 -10.89 1.17
C PRO A 182 -11.60 -11.57 1.99
N ASP A 183 -10.37 -11.57 1.49
CA ASP A 183 -9.22 -12.13 2.21
C ASP A 183 -8.69 -11.12 3.24
N ILE A 184 -9.28 -11.19 4.44
CA ILE A 184 -8.87 -10.40 5.61
C ILE A 184 -7.57 -10.93 6.22
N ALA A 185 -7.27 -12.23 6.07
CA ALA A 185 -6.06 -12.83 6.62
C ALA A 185 -4.81 -12.28 5.93
N SER A 186 -4.82 -12.21 4.59
CA SER A 186 -3.75 -11.57 3.82
C SER A 186 -3.62 -10.09 4.16
N ARG A 187 -4.72 -9.37 4.42
CA ARG A 187 -4.66 -7.97 4.89
C ARG A 187 -3.88 -7.81 6.19
N ARG A 188 -4.16 -8.67 7.18
CA ARG A 188 -3.49 -8.67 8.48
C ARG A 188 -2.01 -9.06 8.36
N LEU A 189 -1.71 -10.04 7.51
CA LEU A 189 -0.33 -10.41 7.18
C LEU A 189 0.43 -9.24 6.55
N ALA A 190 -0.19 -8.54 5.60
CA ALA A 190 0.41 -7.36 4.97
C ALA A 190 0.80 -6.30 6.00
N TYR A 191 -0.09 -6.03 6.96
CA TYR A 191 0.16 -5.07 8.04
C TYR A 191 1.32 -5.49 8.92
N ARG A 192 1.37 -6.77 9.35
CA ARG A 192 2.47 -7.29 10.18
C ARG A 192 3.82 -7.11 9.49
N HIS A 193 3.96 -7.57 8.24
CA HIS A 193 5.23 -7.43 7.53
C HIS A 193 5.61 -5.96 7.29
N ALA A 194 4.64 -5.08 7.01
CA ALA A 194 4.91 -3.66 6.83
C ALA A 194 5.40 -2.99 8.13
N VAL A 195 4.81 -3.33 9.28
CA VAL A 195 5.26 -2.85 10.60
C VAL A 195 6.67 -3.36 10.90
N THR A 196 6.92 -4.66 10.74
CA THR A 196 8.25 -5.25 10.95
C THR A 196 9.30 -4.59 10.06
N ALA A 197 8.97 -4.28 8.79
CA ALA A 197 9.88 -3.56 7.91
C ALA A 197 10.22 -2.15 8.42
N THR A 198 9.25 -1.42 8.97
CA THR A 198 9.48 -0.07 9.53
C THR A 198 10.23 -0.09 10.86
N GLU A 199 10.03 -1.12 11.70
CA GLU A 199 10.75 -1.30 12.96
C GLU A 199 12.23 -1.63 12.71
N ARG A 200 12.51 -2.48 11.71
CA ARG A 200 13.86 -2.94 11.38
C ARG A 200 14.65 -1.93 10.53
N ALA A 201 13.99 -1.15 9.68
CA ALA A 201 14.64 -0.11 8.86
C ALA A 201 13.82 1.19 8.85
N PRO A 202 13.81 1.94 9.96
CA PRO A 202 13.07 3.21 10.07
C PRO A 202 13.61 4.32 9.15
N ASP A 203 14.82 4.15 8.61
CA ASP A 203 15.49 5.03 7.65
C ASP A 203 15.18 4.68 6.18
N ARG A 204 14.35 3.66 5.91
CA ARG A 204 14.01 3.24 4.55
C ARG A 204 12.65 3.77 4.09
N ALA A 205 12.66 4.63 3.08
CA ALA A 205 11.44 5.24 2.53
C ALA A 205 10.42 4.18 2.03
N GLU A 206 10.89 3.11 1.40
CA GLU A 206 10.04 2.05 0.86
C GLU A 206 9.27 1.28 1.95
N ALA A 207 9.85 1.12 3.14
CA ALA A 207 9.18 0.47 4.28
C ALA A 207 7.98 1.31 4.73
N TRP A 208 8.21 2.61 4.98
CA TRP A 208 7.18 3.57 5.34
C TRP A 208 6.11 3.73 4.27
N ALA A 209 6.51 3.77 3.00
CA ALA A 209 5.57 3.85 1.90
C ALA A 209 4.69 2.58 1.81
N THR A 210 5.23 1.41 2.15
CA THR A 210 4.48 0.15 2.16
C THR A 210 3.50 0.10 3.32
N LEU A 211 3.93 0.53 4.51
CA LEU A 211 3.02 0.69 5.65
C LEU A 211 1.90 1.66 5.34
N GLY A 212 2.19 2.81 4.72
CA GLY A 212 1.18 3.78 4.33
C GLY A 212 0.14 3.22 3.35
N PHE A 213 0.57 2.45 2.35
CA PHE A 213 -0.34 1.77 1.42
C PHE A 213 -1.23 0.76 2.13
N VAL A 214 -0.66 -0.10 2.97
CA VAL A 214 -1.41 -1.11 3.74
C VAL A 214 -2.42 -0.47 4.69
N LEU A 215 -2.01 0.57 5.42
CA LEU A 215 -2.90 1.33 6.29
C LEU A 215 -4.06 1.97 5.52
N GLY A 216 -3.81 2.43 4.29
CA GLY A 216 -4.85 2.94 3.39
C GLY A 216 -5.89 1.87 3.03
N ILE A 217 -5.45 0.66 2.66
CA ILE A 217 -6.33 -0.50 2.43
C ILE A 217 -7.16 -0.82 3.68
N MET A 218 -6.55 -0.72 4.86
CA MET A 218 -7.22 -0.91 6.15
C MET A 218 -8.11 0.26 6.60
N ARG A 219 -8.24 1.31 5.77
CA ARG A 219 -9.03 2.52 6.02
C ARG A 219 -8.57 3.31 7.26
N ARG A 220 -7.26 3.28 7.54
CA ARG A 220 -6.58 4.03 8.60
C ARG A 220 -5.95 5.30 8.02
N ASP A 221 -6.77 6.14 7.40
CA ASP A 221 -6.34 7.22 6.48
C ASP A 221 -5.34 8.21 7.11
N ARG A 222 -5.53 8.58 8.39
CA ARG A 222 -4.60 9.47 9.11
C ARG A 222 -3.22 8.86 9.30
N GLU A 223 -3.18 7.58 9.69
CA GLU A 223 -1.93 6.85 9.91
C GLU A 223 -1.24 6.53 8.58
N ALA A 224 -2.03 6.19 7.55
CA ALA A 224 -1.55 6.01 6.19
C ALA A 224 -0.83 7.26 5.69
N ARG A 225 -1.44 8.45 5.89
CA ARG A 225 -0.85 9.73 5.53
C ARG A 225 0.45 9.99 6.31
N ALA A 226 0.43 9.80 7.63
CA ALA A 226 1.61 10.01 8.47
C ALA A 226 2.79 9.11 8.05
N ALA A 227 2.54 7.83 7.75
CA ALA A 227 3.56 6.92 7.25
C ALA A 227 4.14 7.39 5.89
N LEU A 228 3.31 7.90 4.97
CA LEU A 228 3.79 8.42 3.69
C LEU A 228 4.54 9.74 3.83
N ASP A 229 4.17 10.60 4.78
CA ASP A 229 4.95 11.80 5.12
C ASP A 229 6.33 11.42 5.72
N CYS A 230 6.45 10.29 6.43
CA CYS A 230 7.76 9.72 6.81
C CYS A 230 8.55 9.30 5.56
N ALA A 231 7.93 8.53 4.65
CA ALA A 231 8.59 8.07 3.44
C ALA A 231 9.13 9.22 2.57
N MET A 232 8.34 10.29 2.41
CA MET A 232 8.73 11.46 1.62
C MET A 232 9.89 12.24 2.23
N ARG A 233 10.00 12.30 3.56
CA ARG A 233 11.13 12.95 4.24
C ARG A 233 12.44 12.20 4.03
N ILE A 234 12.37 10.89 3.84
CA ILE A 234 13.53 10.03 3.59
C ILE A 234 13.93 10.09 2.11
N ASP A 235 12.97 9.96 1.19
CA ASP A 235 13.21 9.96 -0.25
C ASP A 235 12.12 10.72 -1.02
N ALA A 236 12.41 12.00 -1.31
CA ALA A 236 11.55 12.89 -2.09
C ALA A 236 11.71 12.72 -3.62
N GLY A 237 12.60 11.84 -4.08
CA GLY A 237 12.86 11.54 -5.49
C GLY A 237 12.08 10.34 -6.00
N ASN A 238 11.51 9.52 -5.12
CA ASN A 238 10.85 8.28 -5.50
C ASN A 238 9.37 8.48 -5.85
N TRP A 239 9.06 8.41 -7.14
CA TRP A 239 7.69 8.55 -7.66
C TRP A 239 6.69 7.55 -7.04
N ARG A 240 7.14 6.35 -6.60
CA ARG A 240 6.26 5.34 -5.99
C ARG A 240 5.69 5.80 -4.65
N VAL A 241 6.44 6.61 -3.90
CA VAL A 241 5.96 7.21 -2.64
C VAL A 241 4.80 8.16 -2.94
N PHE A 242 4.96 9.04 -3.94
CA PHE A 242 3.91 9.96 -4.35
C PHE A 242 2.70 9.26 -4.94
N LEU A 243 2.89 8.18 -5.71
CA LEU A 243 1.77 7.38 -6.20
C LEU A 243 0.96 6.79 -5.04
N ARG A 244 1.63 6.20 -4.03
CA ARG A 244 0.95 5.67 -2.84
C ARG A 244 0.26 6.76 -2.03
N LEU A 245 0.87 7.95 -1.95
CA LEU A 245 0.21 9.12 -1.38
C LEU A 245 -1.07 9.50 -2.15
N ALA A 246 -1.01 9.52 -3.47
CA ALA A 246 -2.19 9.79 -4.29
C ALA A 246 -3.29 8.74 -4.06
N LEU A 247 -2.95 7.46 -3.90
CA LEU A 247 -3.92 6.39 -3.64
C LEU A 247 -4.66 6.57 -2.31
N VAL A 248 -3.98 6.99 -1.25
CA VAL A 248 -4.59 7.12 0.10
C VAL A 248 -5.12 8.52 0.43
N THR A 249 -4.82 9.52 -0.40
CA THR A 249 -5.34 10.88 -0.25
C THR A 249 -6.38 11.21 -1.30
N TRP A 250 -7.04 12.37 -1.18
CA TRP A 250 -8.04 12.83 -2.14
C TRP A 250 -7.93 14.34 -2.37
N GLY A 251 -8.64 14.86 -3.37
CA GLY A 251 -8.74 16.29 -3.64
C GLY A 251 -7.40 16.91 -4.03
N THR A 252 -7.09 18.08 -3.45
CA THR A 252 -5.85 18.82 -3.77
C THR A 252 -4.58 18.03 -3.43
N PRO A 253 -4.43 17.43 -2.24
CA PRO A 253 -3.26 16.59 -1.93
C PRO A 253 -3.00 15.47 -2.94
N ARG A 254 -4.06 14.84 -3.46
CA ARG A 254 -3.94 13.83 -4.51
C ARG A 254 -3.40 14.42 -5.81
N LEU A 255 -3.91 15.58 -6.24
CA LEU A 255 -3.46 16.25 -7.45
C LEU A 255 -1.99 16.69 -7.36
N GLU A 256 -1.56 17.22 -6.21
CA GLU A 256 -0.17 17.62 -5.95
C GLU A 256 0.77 16.41 -6.01
N ALA A 257 0.37 15.29 -5.36
CA ALA A 257 1.12 14.06 -5.43
C ALA A 257 1.22 13.52 -6.86
N LEU A 258 0.13 13.54 -7.63
CA LEU A 258 0.10 13.07 -9.03
C LEU A 258 0.87 13.98 -9.98
N ALA A 259 0.89 15.29 -9.75
CA ALA A 259 1.74 16.20 -10.51
C ALA A 259 3.23 15.83 -10.33
N ARG A 260 3.62 15.45 -9.10
CA ARG A 260 4.97 14.96 -8.84
C ARG A 260 5.23 13.61 -9.49
N VAL A 261 4.27 12.68 -9.46
CA VAL A 261 4.37 11.39 -10.19
C VAL A 261 4.58 11.63 -11.68
N LEU A 262 3.75 12.44 -12.32
CA LEU A 262 3.83 12.71 -13.77
C LEU A 262 5.11 13.48 -14.16
N THR A 263 5.71 14.24 -13.25
CA THR A 263 7.02 14.86 -13.47
C THR A 263 8.14 13.83 -13.50
N LEU A 264 8.10 12.85 -12.59
CA LEU A 264 9.14 11.82 -12.44
C LEU A 264 8.91 10.60 -13.36
N MET A 265 7.65 10.37 -13.76
CA MET A 265 7.19 9.27 -14.59
C MET A 265 6.00 9.75 -15.47
N PRO A 266 6.26 10.46 -16.58
CA PRO A 266 5.22 11.07 -17.43
C PRO A 266 4.35 10.07 -18.21
N GLY A 267 4.73 8.79 -18.25
CA GLY A 267 4.05 7.75 -19.02
C GLY A 267 3.12 6.83 -18.21
N LEU A 268 2.66 7.22 -17.01
CA LEU A 268 1.86 6.33 -16.14
C LEU A 268 0.34 6.57 -16.33
N PRO A 269 -0.41 5.69 -17.03
CA PRO A 269 -1.83 5.95 -17.32
C PRO A 269 -2.71 5.97 -16.07
N MET A 270 -2.35 5.19 -15.05
CA MET A 270 -3.04 5.19 -13.75
C MET A 270 -3.00 6.57 -13.08
N ALA A 271 -1.93 7.34 -13.25
CA ALA A 271 -1.84 8.68 -12.67
C ALA A 271 -2.91 9.61 -13.29
N HIS A 272 -3.06 9.58 -14.61
CA HIS A 272 -4.11 10.32 -15.31
C HIS A 272 -5.52 9.89 -14.88
N TRP A 273 -5.76 8.59 -14.69
CA TRP A 273 -7.04 8.11 -14.17
C TRP A 273 -7.35 8.67 -12.78
N LEU A 274 -6.36 8.69 -11.87
CA LEU A 274 -6.52 9.26 -10.54
C LEU A 274 -6.76 10.79 -10.60
N VAL A 275 -6.12 11.53 -11.51
CA VAL A 275 -6.41 12.95 -11.74
C VAL A 275 -7.85 13.14 -12.24
N ALA A 276 -8.27 12.33 -13.22
CA ALA A 276 -9.61 12.38 -13.79
C ALA A 276 -10.69 12.18 -12.71
N SER A 277 -10.48 11.26 -11.76
CA SER A 277 -11.41 11.02 -10.65
C SER A 277 -11.66 12.28 -9.79
N VAL A 278 -10.62 13.08 -9.53
CA VAL A 278 -10.74 14.33 -8.78
C VAL A 278 -11.45 15.41 -9.62
N HIS A 279 -11.17 15.46 -10.92
CA HIS A 279 -11.88 16.37 -11.83
C HIS A 279 -13.37 16.04 -11.92
N VAL A 280 -13.74 14.76 -11.98
CA VAL A 280 -15.14 14.32 -11.92
C VAL A 280 -15.78 14.78 -10.62
N ALA A 281 -15.14 14.55 -9.47
CA ALA A 281 -15.65 14.98 -8.17
C ALA A 281 -15.91 16.51 -8.10
N ARG A 282 -15.07 17.29 -8.79
CA ARG A 282 -15.20 18.75 -8.92
C ARG A 282 -16.16 19.19 -10.04
N ASN A 283 -16.87 18.26 -10.67
CA ASN A 283 -17.73 18.47 -11.84
C ASN A 283 -16.99 19.13 -13.03
N ALA A 284 -15.68 18.99 -13.11
CA ALA A 284 -14.82 19.48 -14.20
C ALA A 284 -14.73 18.41 -15.31
N LEU A 285 -15.87 18.00 -15.87
CA LEU A 285 -15.97 16.81 -16.73
C LEU A 285 -15.12 16.89 -18.01
N LYS A 286 -14.98 18.08 -18.60
CA LYS A 286 -14.10 18.28 -19.76
C LYS A 286 -12.62 18.09 -19.42
N ALA A 287 -12.20 18.46 -18.21
CA ALA A 287 -10.82 18.22 -17.76
C ALA A 287 -10.60 16.73 -17.52
N ALA A 288 -11.55 16.05 -16.87
CA ALA A 288 -11.50 14.60 -16.69
C ALA A 288 -11.39 13.84 -18.03
N ALA A 289 -12.17 14.24 -19.04
CA ALA A 289 -12.12 13.64 -20.37
C ALA A 289 -10.72 13.76 -21.00
N ARG A 290 -10.08 14.92 -20.91
CA ARG A 290 -8.73 15.14 -21.43
C ARG A 290 -7.68 14.24 -20.77
N GLU A 291 -7.75 14.07 -19.46
CA GLU A 291 -6.85 13.17 -18.74
C GLU A 291 -6.99 11.71 -19.23
N LEU A 292 -8.22 11.25 -19.44
CA LEU A 292 -8.47 9.91 -19.98
C LEU A 292 -8.02 9.77 -21.44
N ASP A 293 -8.16 10.81 -22.25
CA ASP A 293 -7.63 10.83 -23.62
C ASP A 293 -6.10 10.68 -23.64
N LEU A 294 -5.40 11.38 -22.74
CA LEU A 294 -3.95 11.24 -22.58
C LEU A 294 -3.57 9.83 -22.14
N ALA A 295 -4.24 9.28 -21.12
CA ALA A 295 -4.00 7.93 -20.63
C ALA A 295 -4.15 6.87 -21.74
N LEU A 296 -5.23 6.95 -22.51
CA LEU A 296 -5.51 6.02 -23.62
C LEU A 296 -4.52 6.18 -24.78
N ALA A 297 -4.07 7.42 -25.06
CA ALA A 297 -3.03 7.65 -26.05
C ALA A 297 -1.68 7.05 -25.64
N ILE A 298 -1.35 7.06 -24.34
CA ILE A 298 -0.14 6.41 -23.82
C ILE A 298 -0.24 4.89 -23.99
N VAL A 299 -1.34 4.28 -23.53
CA VAL A 299 -1.58 2.83 -23.65
C VAL A 299 -1.51 2.36 -25.10
N SER A 300 -2.03 3.15 -26.04
CA SER A 300 -2.04 2.79 -27.47
C SER A 300 -0.65 2.85 -28.13
N ARG A 301 0.31 3.57 -27.54
CA ARG A 301 1.64 3.80 -28.14
C ARG A 301 2.73 2.90 -27.59
N ASP A 302 2.57 2.38 -26.38
CA ASP A 302 3.60 1.61 -25.68
C ASP A 302 3.04 0.32 -25.11
N ALA A 303 3.21 -0.77 -25.85
CA ALA A 303 2.78 -2.10 -25.45
C ALA A 303 3.52 -2.61 -24.20
N SER A 304 4.73 -2.10 -23.91
CA SER A 304 5.52 -2.52 -22.73
C SER A 304 5.02 -1.87 -21.44
N LEU A 305 4.61 -0.61 -21.50
CA LEU A 305 3.87 0.05 -20.42
C LEU A 305 2.46 -0.53 -20.28
N SER A 306 1.86 -1.01 -21.38
CA SER A 306 0.62 -1.79 -21.30
C SER A 306 0.80 -3.17 -20.64
N ALA A 307 2.03 -3.64 -20.41
CA ALA A 307 2.34 -4.89 -19.72
C ALA A 307 2.69 -4.70 -18.22
N ARG A 308 3.12 -3.49 -17.80
CA ARG A 308 3.44 -3.15 -16.39
C ARG A 308 2.43 -2.14 -15.85
N PHE A 309 1.85 -2.40 -14.67
CA PHE A 309 0.81 -1.54 -14.08
C PHE A 309 -0.37 -1.32 -15.04
N GLN A 310 -0.90 -2.41 -15.60
CA GLN A 310 -1.97 -2.37 -16.59
C GLN A 310 -3.13 -1.52 -16.08
N ALA A 311 -3.37 -0.38 -16.74
CA ALA A 311 -4.41 0.53 -16.32
C ALA A 311 -5.77 0.03 -16.81
N VAL A 312 -6.65 -0.26 -15.85
CA VAL A 312 -8.05 -0.62 -16.10
C VAL A 312 -8.97 0.53 -15.69
N GLY A 313 -10.22 0.49 -16.13
CA GLY A 313 -11.24 1.46 -15.80
C GLY A 313 -11.16 2.77 -16.58
N LEU A 314 -10.23 2.90 -17.55
CA LEU A 314 -10.10 4.07 -18.42
C LEU A 314 -11.33 4.23 -19.33
N HIS A 315 -11.73 3.14 -20.01
CA HIS A 315 -12.85 3.13 -20.92
C HIS A 315 -14.18 3.16 -20.17
N TRP A 316 -14.26 2.53 -19.00
CA TRP A 316 -15.41 2.66 -18.11
C TRP A 316 -15.67 4.12 -17.72
N LEU A 317 -14.68 4.81 -17.16
CA LEU A 317 -14.88 6.20 -16.73
C LEU A 317 -15.20 7.11 -17.92
N ARG A 318 -14.55 6.88 -19.07
CA ARG A 318 -14.84 7.59 -20.31
C ARG A 318 -16.28 7.36 -20.79
N GLY A 319 -16.79 6.13 -20.68
CA GLY A 319 -18.17 5.79 -20.99
C GLY A 319 -19.15 6.59 -20.13
N LEU A 320 -18.91 6.68 -18.81
CA LEU A 320 -19.72 7.51 -17.92
C LEU A 320 -19.70 9.00 -18.30
N LEU A 321 -18.55 9.54 -18.75
CA LEU A 321 -18.48 10.92 -19.23
C LEU A 321 -19.31 11.13 -20.51
N PHE A 322 -19.28 10.18 -21.45
CA PHE A 322 -20.14 10.23 -22.63
C PHE A 322 -21.62 10.21 -22.25
N LEU A 323 -22.01 9.37 -21.28
CA LEU A 323 -23.39 9.35 -20.78
C LEU A 323 -23.80 10.68 -20.13
N ALA A 324 -22.91 11.30 -19.36
CA ALA A 324 -23.15 12.59 -18.74
C ALA A 324 -23.37 13.70 -19.78
N ASP A 325 -22.76 13.58 -20.96
CA ASP A 325 -22.93 14.48 -22.11
C ASP A 325 -24.07 14.06 -23.05
N GLY A 326 -24.85 13.03 -22.68
CA GLY A 326 -25.98 12.54 -23.48
C GLY A 326 -25.59 11.68 -24.70
N GLN A 327 -24.31 11.37 -24.89
CA GLN A 327 -23.79 10.57 -26.00
C GLN A 327 -23.89 9.06 -25.69
N VAL A 328 -25.11 8.53 -25.63
CA VAL A 328 -25.39 7.15 -25.17
C VAL A 328 -24.64 6.09 -25.97
N GLU A 329 -24.67 6.16 -27.30
CA GLU A 329 -24.01 5.17 -28.17
C GLU A 329 -22.48 5.13 -27.96
N LYS A 330 -21.83 6.29 -27.81
CA LYS A 330 -20.40 6.37 -27.50
C LYS A 330 -20.10 5.85 -26.10
N GLY A 331 -21.02 6.04 -25.15
CA GLY A 331 -20.98 5.46 -23.82
C GLY A 331 -20.95 3.94 -23.88
N ILE A 332 -21.94 3.33 -24.54
CA ILE A 332 -22.04 1.87 -24.75
C ILE A 332 -20.77 1.33 -25.40
N ALA A 333 -20.32 1.92 -26.51
CA ALA A 333 -19.11 1.50 -27.20
C ALA A 333 -17.85 1.62 -26.32
N SER A 334 -17.82 2.55 -25.37
CA SER A 334 -16.71 2.65 -24.42
C SER A 334 -16.77 1.55 -23.36
N PHE A 335 -17.95 1.26 -22.80
CA PHE A 335 -18.11 0.15 -21.86
C PHE A 335 -17.78 -1.20 -22.49
N GLN A 336 -18.20 -1.44 -23.73
CA GLN A 336 -17.87 -2.67 -24.46
C GLN A 336 -16.36 -2.84 -24.66
N ARG A 337 -15.61 -1.75 -24.90
CA ARG A 337 -14.14 -1.80 -24.94
C ARG A 337 -13.54 -2.16 -23.58
N GLU A 338 -14.07 -1.62 -22.49
CA GLU A 338 -13.60 -1.97 -21.15
C GLU A 338 -13.80 -3.46 -20.86
N VAL A 339 -14.99 -3.99 -21.15
CA VAL A 339 -15.30 -5.41 -20.97
C VAL A 339 -14.39 -6.29 -21.84
N ALA A 340 -14.12 -5.89 -23.08
CA ALA A 340 -13.21 -6.63 -23.98
C ALA A 340 -11.75 -6.63 -23.51
N LEU A 341 -11.37 -5.71 -22.62
CA LEU A 341 -10.03 -5.62 -22.03
C LEU A 341 -9.97 -6.30 -20.65
N GLU A 342 -11.01 -7.01 -20.22
CA GLU A 342 -11.00 -7.74 -18.96
C GLU A 342 -9.95 -8.85 -19.00
N ILE A 343 -8.93 -8.71 -18.17
CA ILE A 343 -7.86 -9.69 -18.00
C ILE A 343 -8.20 -10.56 -16.80
N ASP A 344 -8.28 -11.87 -17.02
CA ASP A 344 -8.55 -12.82 -15.95
C ASP A 344 -7.46 -12.74 -14.86
N GLY A 345 -7.91 -12.74 -13.61
CA GLY A 345 -7.02 -12.61 -12.45
C GLY A 345 -6.38 -11.23 -12.24
N HIS A 346 -6.57 -10.22 -13.10
CA HIS A 346 -6.06 -8.88 -12.82
C HIS A 346 -6.81 -8.24 -11.64
N ILE A 347 -6.07 -7.65 -10.69
CA ILE A 347 -6.58 -7.23 -9.36
C ILE A 347 -7.83 -6.35 -9.44
N TYR A 348 -7.93 -5.47 -10.43
CA TYR A 348 -9.04 -4.52 -10.56
C TYR A 348 -9.91 -4.73 -11.81
N ALA A 349 -9.56 -5.67 -12.69
CA ALA A 349 -10.23 -5.77 -14.00
C ALA A 349 -11.69 -6.22 -13.87
N SER A 350 -11.96 -7.24 -13.04
CA SER A 350 -13.32 -7.75 -12.80
C SER A 350 -14.26 -6.68 -12.24
N GLU A 351 -13.79 -5.83 -11.32
CA GLU A 351 -14.58 -4.71 -10.80
C GLU A 351 -14.84 -3.64 -11.87
N CYS A 352 -13.83 -3.28 -12.67
CA CYS A 352 -14.00 -2.33 -13.76
C CYS A 352 -14.95 -2.86 -14.84
N ALA A 353 -14.87 -4.16 -15.17
CA ALA A 353 -15.77 -4.83 -16.09
C ALA A 353 -17.20 -4.89 -15.52
N ALA A 354 -17.38 -5.20 -14.23
CA ALA A 354 -18.69 -5.18 -13.58
C ALA A 354 -19.33 -3.78 -13.65
N GLN A 355 -18.55 -2.74 -13.41
CA GLN A 355 -19.00 -1.36 -13.52
C GLN A 355 -19.36 -0.97 -14.97
N ALA A 356 -18.60 -1.45 -15.95
CA ALA A 356 -18.91 -1.25 -17.37
C ALA A 356 -20.19 -1.98 -17.80
N TRP A 357 -20.37 -3.23 -17.39
CA TRP A 357 -21.61 -3.99 -17.58
C TRP A 357 -22.81 -3.31 -16.95
N CYS A 358 -22.68 -2.81 -15.72
CA CYS A 358 -23.72 -2.00 -15.09
C CYS A 358 -24.05 -0.73 -15.89
N GLY A 359 -23.04 -0.11 -16.51
CA GLY A 359 -23.22 1.02 -17.42
C GLY A 359 -24.00 0.66 -18.69
N ILE A 360 -23.70 -0.49 -19.30
CA ILE A 360 -24.44 -1.04 -20.45
C ILE A 360 -25.90 -1.29 -20.06
N GLY A 361 -26.13 -2.00 -18.96
CA GLY A 361 -27.49 -2.29 -18.47
C GLY A 361 -28.29 -1.01 -18.23
N ALA A 362 -27.67 -0.01 -17.60
CA ALA A 362 -28.30 1.29 -17.36
C ALA A 362 -28.68 2.04 -18.66
N CYS A 363 -27.91 1.88 -19.75
CA CYS A 363 -28.24 2.47 -21.04
C CYS A 363 -29.44 1.80 -21.70
N HIS A 364 -29.59 0.48 -21.53
CA HIS A 364 -30.64 -0.31 -22.15
C HIS A 364 -31.93 -0.40 -21.33
N LEU A 365 -31.91 0.04 -20.05
CA LEU A 365 -33.06 -0.03 -19.12
C LEU A 365 -34.42 0.34 -19.73
N ARG A 366 -34.49 1.31 -20.65
CA ARG A 366 -35.76 1.75 -21.27
C ARG A 366 -35.99 1.27 -22.70
N SER A 367 -34.94 0.81 -23.37
CA SER A 367 -34.99 0.47 -24.80
C SER A 367 -35.05 -1.04 -25.03
N ASP A 368 -34.37 -1.82 -24.20
CA ASP A 368 -34.27 -3.28 -24.35
C ASP A 368 -34.09 -3.91 -22.97
N GLU A 369 -35.17 -4.48 -22.43
CA GLU A 369 -35.17 -5.09 -21.10
C GLU A 369 -34.27 -6.33 -21.03
N GLN A 370 -34.26 -7.14 -22.08
CA GLN A 370 -33.50 -8.39 -22.08
C GLN A 370 -32.00 -8.09 -22.01
N VAL A 371 -31.52 -7.19 -22.89
CA VAL A 371 -30.12 -6.73 -22.87
C VAL A 371 -29.77 -6.07 -21.53
N ALA A 372 -30.69 -5.28 -20.95
CA ALA A 372 -30.46 -4.65 -19.67
C ALA A 372 -30.28 -5.68 -18.53
N ARG A 373 -31.15 -6.69 -18.48
CA ARG A 373 -31.12 -7.75 -17.46
C ARG A 373 -29.83 -8.58 -17.57
N GLU A 374 -29.51 -9.05 -18.77
CA GLU A 374 -28.26 -9.79 -19.05
C GLU A 374 -27.03 -9.00 -18.59
N ALA A 375 -26.97 -7.70 -18.91
CA ALA A 375 -25.86 -6.85 -18.50
C ALA A 375 -25.76 -6.64 -16.97
N PHE A 376 -26.88 -6.54 -16.25
CA PHE A 376 -26.84 -6.48 -14.79
C PHE A 376 -26.43 -7.81 -14.15
N ASP A 377 -26.85 -8.93 -14.73
CA ASP A 377 -26.43 -10.26 -14.29
C ASP A 377 -24.93 -10.49 -14.53
N GLU A 378 -24.39 -10.01 -15.66
CA GLU A 378 -22.93 -10.00 -15.92
C GLU A 378 -22.15 -9.19 -14.87
N ALA A 379 -22.69 -8.05 -14.43
CA ALA A 379 -22.08 -7.24 -13.38
C ALA A 379 -22.11 -7.96 -12.02
N ILE A 380 -23.24 -8.59 -11.67
CA ILE A 380 -23.42 -9.32 -10.41
C ILE A 380 -22.56 -10.59 -10.38
N ARG A 381 -22.39 -11.29 -11.50
CA ARG A 381 -21.53 -12.48 -11.56
C ARG A 381 -20.08 -12.17 -11.17
N ARG A 382 -19.59 -11.01 -11.58
CA ARG A 382 -18.25 -10.52 -11.26
C ARG A 382 -18.16 -9.97 -9.84
N VAL A 383 -19.15 -9.17 -9.45
CA VAL A 383 -19.23 -8.54 -8.12
C VAL A 383 -20.62 -8.80 -7.54
N PRO A 384 -20.80 -9.88 -6.75
CA PRO A 384 -22.11 -10.28 -6.24
C PRO A 384 -22.84 -9.18 -5.46
N GLY A 385 -22.09 -8.30 -4.78
CA GLY A 385 -22.63 -7.16 -4.05
C GLY A 385 -22.69 -5.84 -4.81
N HIS A 386 -22.68 -5.85 -6.14
CA HIS A 386 -22.71 -4.63 -6.95
C HIS A 386 -24.05 -3.88 -6.81
N PRO A 387 -24.14 -2.78 -6.04
CA PRO A 387 -25.44 -2.28 -5.59
C PRO A 387 -26.24 -1.60 -6.71
N GLN A 388 -25.57 -0.99 -7.68
CA GLN A 388 -26.24 -0.37 -8.82
C GLN A 388 -26.79 -1.40 -9.82
N ALA A 389 -26.20 -2.60 -9.88
CA ALA A 389 -26.72 -3.66 -10.75
C ALA A 389 -27.98 -4.28 -10.14
N HIS A 390 -27.97 -4.51 -8.82
CA HIS A 390 -29.17 -4.88 -8.07
C HIS A 390 -30.28 -3.85 -8.16
N LEU A 391 -29.94 -2.56 -8.13
CA LEU A 391 -30.91 -1.48 -8.41
C LEU A 391 -31.50 -1.60 -9.82
N GLY A 392 -30.66 -1.85 -10.82
CA GLY A 392 -31.08 -2.05 -12.21
C GLY A 392 -32.13 -3.16 -12.34
N LEU A 393 -31.85 -4.32 -11.73
CA LEU A 393 -32.79 -5.45 -11.70
C LEU A 393 -34.06 -5.12 -10.90
N ALA A 394 -33.94 -4.47 -9.74
CA ALA A 394 -35.10 -4.05 -8.95
C ALA A 394 -36.03 -3.09 -9.73
N ILE A 395 -35.47 -2.22 -10.56
CA ILE A 395 -36.24 -1.35 -11.46
C ILE A 395 -36.99 -2.16 -12.53
N LEU A 396 -36.38 -3.23 -13.06
CA LEU A 396 -37.02 -4.08 -14.06
C LEU A 396 -38.11 -4.95 -13.43
N ASP A 397 -37.85 -5.56 -12.28
CA ASP A 397 -38.80 -6.42 -11.57
C ASP A 397 -40.06 -5.64 -11.16
N ALA A 398 -39.90 -4.40 -10.68
CA ALA A 398 -41.01 -3.50 -10.32
C ALA A 398 -41.84 -3.01 -11.54
N ARG A 399 -41.50 -3.36 -12.78
CA ARG A 399 -42.37 -3.10 -13.94
C ARG A 399 -43.44 -4.18 -14.12
N GLY A 400 -43.19 -5.38 -13.61
CA GLY A 400 -44.08 -6.52 -13.72
C GLY A 400 -45.04 -6.70 -12.54
N ASP A 401 -44.86 -5.92 -11.47
CA ASP A 401 -45.65 -5.95 -10.24
C ASP A 401 -45.91 -4.50 -9.77
N ASP A 402 -47.00 -4.23 -9.06
CA ASP A 402 -47.31 -2.92 -8.44
C ASP A 402 -46.38 -2.60 -7.23
N GLY A 403 -45.23 -3.28 -7.16
CA GLY A 403 -44.27 -3.24 -6.07
C GLY A 403 -43.30 -2.06 -6.14
N SER A 404 -42.86 -1.59 -4.97
CA SER A 404 -41.84 -0.54 -4.83
C SER A 404 -40.46 -1.02 -5.29
N VAL A 405 -39.74 -0.18 -6.04
CA VAL A 405 -38.34 -0.42 -6.42
C VAL A 405 -37.45 -0.53 -5.19
N ALA A 406 -37.70 0.30 -4.17
CA ALA A 406 -36.96 0.24 -2.90
C ALA A 406 -37.17 -1.10 -2.18
N ALA A 407 -38.39 -1.64 -2.17
CA ALA A 407 -38.66 -2.95 -1.56
C ALA A 407 -37.90 -4.08 -2.28
N HIS A 408 -37.97 -4.12 -3.61
CA HIS A 408 -37.22 -5.09 -4.42
C HIS A 408 -35.71 -4.99 -4.20
N LEU A 409 -35.18 -3.76 -4.12
CA LEU A 409 -33.76 -3.54 -3.86
C LEU A 409 -33.34 -4.05 -2.47
N GLU A 410 -34.10 -3.80 -1.41
CA GLU A 410 -33.75 -4.28 -0.07
C GLU A 410 -33.73 -5.80 0.02
N VAL A 411 -34.66 -6.50 -0.64
CA VAL A 411 -34.66 -7.98 -0.71
C VAL A 411 -33.36 -8.47 -1.34
N ARG A 412 -32.96 -7.88 -2.48
CA ARG A 412 -31.72 -8.22 -3.19
C ARG A 412 -30.47 -7.94 -2.36
N LEU A 413 -30.39 -6.76 -1.75
CA LEU A 413 -29.24 -6.37 -0.91
C LEU A 413 -29.13 -7.21 0.36
N HIS A 414 -30.27 -7.57 0.97
CA HIS A 414 -30.29 -8.43 2.16
C HIS A 414 -29.71 -9.81 1.86
N ALA A 415 -30.09 -10.43 0.73
CA ALA A 415 -29.56 -11.72 0.31
C ALA A 415 -28.04 -11.72 0.13
N VAL A 416 -27.47 -10.60 -0.34
CA VAL A 416 -26.00 -10.46 -0.43
C VAL A 416 -25.38 -10.21 0.94
N ALA A 417 -25.99 -9.37 1.78
CA ALA A 417 -25.43 -9.03 3.09
C ALA A 417 -25.31 -10.26 4.01
N THR A 418 -26.29 -11.17 3.99
CA THR A 418 -26.29 -12.39 4.81
C THR A 418 -25.23 -13.42 4.39
N SER A 419 -24.68 -13.32 3.18
CA SER A 419 -23.64 -14.22 2.67
C SER A 419 -22.22 -13.69 2.88
N ARG A 420 -22.04 -12.44 3.32
CA ARG A 420 -20.72 -11.82 3.51
C ARG A 420 -20.25 -12.01 4.95
N PRO A 421 -19.07 -12.59 5.20
CA PRO A 421 -18.54 -12.74 6.56
C PRO A 421 -18.25 -11.39 7.21
N VAL A 422 -18.50 -11.30 8.52
CA VAL A 422 -18.21 -10.11 9.32
C VAL A 422 -16.71 -9.95 9.49
N ASP A 423 -16.18 -8.76 9.14
CA ASP A 423 -14.79 -8.41 9.39
C ASP A 423 -14.55 -8.29 10.91
N PRO A 424 -13.73 -9.16 11.54
CA PRO A 424 -13.51 -9.08 12.98
C PRO A 424 -12.77 -7.80 13.39
N ASP A 425 -11.99 -7.19 12.48
CA ASP A 425 -11.30 -5.92 12.75
C ASP A 425 -12.25 -4.71 12.73
N ALA A 426 -13.47 -4.87 12.22
CA ALA A 426 -14.52 -3.85 12.30
C ALA A 426 -15.18 -3.83 13.68
N ALA A 427 -15.32 -5.01 14.32
CA ALA A 427 -15.92 -5.17 15.64
C ALA A 427 -15.06 -4.55 16.76
N ASP A 428 -13.73 -4.74 16.71
CA ASP A 428 -12.77 -4.18 17.69
C ASP A 428 -12.70 -2.65 17.68
N ARG A 429 -13.18 -1.99 16.61
CA ARG A 429 -13.11 -0.53 16.46
C ARG A 429 -14.37 0.21 16.89
N GLY A 430 -15.41 -0.49 17.36
CA GLY A 430 -16.70 0.13 17.71
C GLY A 430 -17.35 0.87 16.53
N LEU A 431 -16.89 0.62 15.31
CA LEU A 431 -17.43 1.22 14.10
C LEU A 431 -18.64 0.37 13.70
N PRO A 432 -19.84 0.96 13.52
CA PRO A 432 -20.96 0.22 12.95
C PRO A 432 -20.51 -0.40 11.62
N THR A 433 -21.03 -1.58 11.27
CA THR A 433 -20.84 -2.20 9.95
C THR A 433 -21.18 -1.17 8.90
N HIS A 434 -20.15 -0.47 8.39
CA HIS A 434 -20.37 0.71 7.58
C HIS A 434 -20.89 0.22 6.24
N VAL A 435 -22.20 0.40 6.02
CA VAL A 435 -22.82 0.14 4.74
C VAL A 435 -22.03 0.93 3.68
N PRO A 436 -21.54 0.29 2.60
CA PRO A 436 -20.78 1.00 1.58
C PRO A 436 -21.56 2.18 1.01
N PHE A 437 -20.86 3.26 0.68
CA PHE A 437 -21.49 4.48 0.21
C PHE A 437 -22.35 4.23 -1.04
N GLU A 438 -21.88 3.35 -1.92
CA GLU A 438 -22.54 2.91 -3.16
C GLU A 438 -23.91 2.27 -2.91
N VAL A 439 -24.10 1.61 -1.77
CA VAL A 439 -25.39 1.05 -1.35
C VAL A 439 -26.37 2.18 -1.01
N HIS A 440 -25.91 3.24 -0.33
CA HIS A 440 -26.74 4.41 -0.05
C HIS A 440 -27.14 5.14 -1.34
N VAL A 441 -26.24 5.22 -2.31
CA VAL A 441 -26.55 5.76 -3.65
C VAL A 441 -27.64 4.94 -4.34
N ALA A 442 -27.53 3.61 -4.32
CA ALA A 442 -28.54 2.73 -4.91
C ALA A 442 -29.90 2.88 -4.23
N ARG A 443 -29.94 2.88 -2.89
CA ARG A 443 -31.16 3.12 -2.10
C ARG A 443 -31.80 4.47 -2.39
N ALA A 444 -31.00 5.53 -2.46
CA ALA A 444 -31.49 6.86 -2.77
C ALA A 444 -32.08 6.94 -4.20
N ALA A 445 -31.47 6.23 -5.15
CA ALA A 445 -32.00 6.12 -6.51
C ALA A 445 -33.27 5.27 -6.60
N ALA A 446 -33.41 4.21 -5.80
CA ALA A 446 -34.65 3.43 -5.70
C ALA A 446 -35.81 4.27 -5.13
N LEU A 447 -35.57 4.97 -4.02
CA LEU A 447 -36.55 5.91 -3.44
C LEU A 447 -36.97 6.98 -4.45
N LYS A 448 -36.02 7.46 -5.25
CA LYS A 448 -36.33 8.39 -6.35
C LYS A 448 -37.24 7.76 -7.40
N ALA A 449 -37.00 6.50 -7.78
CA ALA A 449 -37.83 5.79 -8.76
C ALA A 449 -39.28 5.63 -8.26
N ASP A 450 -39.45 5.43 -6.95
CA ASP A 450 -40.75 5.40 -6.27
C ASP A 450 -41.38 6.79 -6.02
N GLY A 451 -40.79 7.87 -6.56
CA GLY A 451 -41.29 9.25 -6.37
C GLY A 451 -40.94 9.88 -5.01
N ARG A 452 -40.26 9.17 -4.11
CA ARG A 452 -39.84 9.63 -2.76
C ARG A 452 -38.52 10.41 -2.80
N ILE A 453 -38.48 11.44 -3.64
CA ILE A 453 -37.25 12.20 -3.97
C ILE A 453 -36.59 12.81 -2.73
N VAL A 454 -37.36 13.50 -1.87
CA VAL A 454 -36.84 14.20 -0.68
C VAL A 454 -36.19 13.22 0.30
N GLU A 455 -36.76 12.02 0.42
CA GLU A 455 -36.22 11.00 1.29
C GLU A 455 -34.91 10.41 0.75
N GLY A 456 -34.85 10.12 -0.55
CA GLY A 456 -33.61 9.71 -1.21
C GLY A 456 -32.51 10.76 -1.07
N MET A 457 -32.84 12.05 -1.22
CA MET A 457 -31.87 13.15 -1.01
C MET A 457 -31.36 13.18 0.43
N ARG A 458 -32.25 13.07 1.42
CA ARG A 458 -31.86 13.08 2.85
C ARG A 458 -30.95 11.90 3.18
N LEU A 459 -31.25 10.72 2.66
CA LEU A 459 -30.42 9.53 2.83
C LEU A 459 -29.01 9.75 2.25
N LEU A 460 -28.91 10.30 1.04
CA LEU A 460 -27.63 10.53 0.40
C LEU A 460 -26.80 11.60 1.14
N LEU A 461 -27.43 12.68 1.59
CA LEU A 461 -26.76 13.73 2.37
C LEU A 461 -26.24 13.18 3.70
N ALA A 462 -27.05 12.43 4.44
CA ALA A 462 -26.62 11.79 5.68
C ALA A 462 -25.45 10.81 5.44
N ALA A 463 -25.50 10.03 4.36
CA ALA A 463 -24.41 9.14 3.99
C ALA A 463 -23.12 9.89 3.63
N LEU A 464 -23.21 11.06 2.97
CA LEU A 464 -22.06 11.91 2.66
C LEU A 464 -21.46 12.55 3.91
N GLU A 465 -22.29 12.99 4.85
CA GLU A 465 -21.85 13.57 6.11
C GLU A 465 -21.15 12.54 7.01
N ALA A 466 -21.62 11.28 6.99
CA ALA A 466 -21.03 10.17 7.72
C ALA A 466 -19.80 9.57 7.01
N ALA A 467 -19.69 9.74 5.69
CA ALA A 467 -18.61 9.14 4.93
C ALA A 467 -17.24 9.73 5.32
N PRO A 468 -16.18 8.89 5.37
CA PRO A 468 -14.85 9.41 5.58
C PRO A 468 -14.48 10.37 4.44
N PRO A 469 -13.79 11.48 4.73
CA PRO A 469 -13.38 12.45 3.72
C PRO A 469 -12.51 11.76 2.68
N GLY A 470 -12.88 11.85 1.40
CA GLY A 470 -12.07 11.28 0.33
C GLY A 470 -12.88 10.76 -0.85
N ASN A 471 -12.64 9.50 -1.20
CA ASN A 471 -13.17 8.83 -2.40
C ASN A 471 -14.70 8.70 -2.41
N SER A 472 -15.38 8.77 -1.26
CA SER A 472 -16.82 8.49 -1.20
C SER A 472 -17.64 9.43 -2.11
N GLY A 473 -18.44 8.85 -3.00
CA GLY A 473 -19.38 9.60 -3.85
C GLY A 473 -18.76 10.48 -4.93
N TRP A 474 -17.47 10.31 -5.24
CA TRP A 474 -16.78 11.11 -6.26
C TRP A 474 -17.45 11.06 -7.64
N PHE A 475 -18.12 9.96 -7.96
CA PHE A 475 -18.79 9.70 -9.24
C PHE A 475 -20.26 10.16 -9.27
N ILE A 476 -20.81 10.71 -8.18
CA ILE A 476 -22.17 11.29 -8.14
C ILE A 476 -22.41 12.27 -9.31
N PRO A 477 -21.45 13.13 -9.72
CA PRO A 477 -21.60 14.00 -10.88
C PRO A 477 -21.76 13.27 -12.24
N LEU A 478 -21.62 11.95 -12.29
CA LEU A 478 -21.86 11.16 -13.50
C LEU A 478 -23.19 10.40 -13.44
N ILE A 479 -23.82 10.33 -12.27
CA ILE A 479 -25.07 9.60 -12.09
C ILE A 479 -26.21 10.41 -12.71
N ARG A 480 -26.72 9.92 -13.86
CA ARG A 480 -27.82 10.57 -14.59
C ARG A 480 -29.12 10.64 -13.77
N SER A 481 -29.38 9.67 -12.89
CA SER A 481 -30.49 9.73 -11.94
C SER A 481 -30.31 10.82 -10.87
N CYS A 482 -29.10 11.29 -10.60
CA CYS A 482 -28.87 12.46 -9.75
C CYS A 482 -28.87 13.78 -10.55
N ALA A 483 -28.83 13.73 -11.89
CA ALA A 483 -28.80 14.94 -12.72
C ALA A 483 -30.06 15.81 -12.57
N SER A 484 -31.24 15.21 -12.36
CA SER A 484 -32.47 15.98 -12.11
C SER A 484 -32.51 16.63 -10.71
N TRP A 485 -31.63 16.23 -9.80
CA TRP A 485 -31.45 16.90 -8.50
C TRP A 485 -30.63 18.17 -8.62
N ARG A 486 -29.90 18.38 -9.73
CA ARG A 486 -29.20 19.64 -10.00
C ARG A 486 -30.13 20.80 -10.32
N THR A 487 -31.32 20.50 -10.83
CA THR A 487 -32.28 21.52 -11.32
C THR A 487 -33.48 21.74 -10.40
N GLN A 488 -33.67 20.89 -9.39
CA GLN A 488 -34.77 21.00 -8.43
C GLN A 488 -34.26 21.58 -7.10
N ARG A 489 -34.22 22.93 -6.99
CA ARG A 489 -34.21 23.56 -5.66
C ARG A 489 -35.56 23.29 -4.99
N PRO A 490 -35.62 22.86 -3.72
CA PRO A 490 -36.87 22.88 -2.97
C PRO A 490 -37.41 24.31 -3.00
N ARG A 491 -38.60 24.54 -3.56
CA ARG A 491 -39.30 25.80 -3.30
C ARG A 491 -39.58 25.82 -1.80
N PRO A 492 -39.17 26.85 -1.05
CA PRO A 492 -39.58 26.95 0.34
C PRO A 492 -41.11 26.94 0.38
N PRO A 493 -41.74 26.27 1.36
CA PRO A 493 -43.19 26.30 1.49
C PRO A 493 -43.62 27.77 1.59
N CYS A 494 -44.54 28.19 0.72
CA CYS A 494 -45.20 29.49 0.85
C CYS A 494 -45.85 29.52 2.24
N SER A 495 -45.21 30.20 3.20
CA SER A 495 -45.89 30.56 4.43
C SER A 495 -47.04 31.46 4.05
N ALA A 496 -48.28 30.98 4.20
CA ALA A 496 -49.46 31.81 4.14
C ALA A 496 -49.29 32.92 5.18
N ARG A 497 -48.98 34.14 4.73
CA ARG A 497 -49.05 35.32 5.59
C ARG A 497 -50.52 35.62 5.81
N SER A 498 -50.90 35.61 7.08
CA SER A 498 -52.14 36.19 7.56
C SER A 498 -52.27 37.63 7.05
N ALA A 499 -53.41 37.92 6.44
CA ALA A 499 -53.78 39.25 6.00
C ALA A 499 -54.29 40.05 7.21
N THR A 500 -53.52 41.01 7.69
CA THR A 500 -54.03 42.15 8.47
C THR A 500 -53.26 43.43 8.10
N GLY A 501 -53.98 44.43 7.57
CA GLY A 501 -53.61 45.85 7.63
C GLY A 501 -52.99 46.50 6.38
N PRO A 502 -53.53 47.65 5.88
CA PRO A 502 -53.12 48.27 4.63
C PRO A 502 -51.97 49.26 4.82
N GLY A 503 -50.93 49.15 4.01
CA GLY A 503 -49.82 50.10 4.02
C GLY A 503 -48.91 49.96 2.81
N ARG A 504 -49.15 50.77 1.77
CA ARG A 504 -48.20 50.98 0.68
C ARG A 504 -46.88 51.52 1.24
N LYS A 505 -45.78 50.77 1.13
CA LYS A 505 -44.44 51.35 0.97
C LYS A 505 -43.65 50.60 -0.09
N ARG A 506 -43.25 51.38 -1.10
CA ARG A 506 -42.38 51.02 -2.23
C ARG A 506 -41.05 50.47 -1.70
N CYS A 507 -40.64 49.29 -2.14
CA CYS A 507 -39.24 48.88 -2.04
C CYS A 507 -38.44 49.61 -3.13
N ARG A 508 -37.55 50.48 -2.67
CA ARG A 508 -36.57 51.24 -3.45
C ARG A 508 -35.54 50.25 -4.00
N THR A 509 -35.27 50.35 -5.29
CA THR A 509 -34.19 49.67 -6.01
C THR A 509 -32.83 50.07 -5.43
N GLY A 510 -32.20 49.16 -4.69
CA GLY A 510 -30.79 49.23 -4.30
C GLY A 510 -30.05 48.04 -4.89
N ARG A 511 -29.26 48.29 -5.93
CA ARG A 511 -28.27 47.32 -6.44
C ARG A 511 -27.23 47.05 -5.36
N GLN A 512 -27.18 45.83 -4.85
CA GLN A 512 -26.00 45.22 -4.24
C GLN A 512 -25.86 43.83 -4.89
N PRO A 513 -24.70 43.50 -5.49
CA PRO A 513 -24.47 42.16 -5.99
C PRO A 513 -24.18 41.27 -4.77
N TYR A 514 -25.20 40.54 -4.29
CA TYR A 514 -24.97 39.40 -3.42
C TYR A 514 -24.35 38.27 -4.26
N SER A 515 -23.29 37.67 -3.72
CA SER A 515 -22.44 36.67 -4.36
C SER A 515 -23.20 35.45 -4.89
N ASP A 516 -22.70 34.88 -5.98
CA ASP A 516 -23.13 33.64 -6.64
C ASP A 516 -22.90 32.36 -5.79
N ASP A 517 -23.02 32.43 -4.46
CA ASP A 517 -22.80 31.32 -3.55
C ASP A 517 -24.11 30.62 -3.19
N ALA A 518 -24.54 29.63 -3.99
CA ALA A 518 -25.26 28.43 -3.51
C ALA A 518 -25.71 27.52 -4.66
N ILE A 519 -24.83 26.64 -5.14
CA ILE A 519 -25.25 25.32 -5.62
C ILE A 519 -24.39 24.28 -4.86
N LEU A 520 -25.10 23.50 -4.04
CA LEU A 520 -24.61 22.44 -3.16
C LEU A 520 -23.78 21.41 -3.93
N TRP A 521 -22.46 21.45 -3.80
CA TRP A 521 -21.54 20.30 -3.77
C TRP A 521 -20.18 20.80 -3.25
N ARG A 522 -20.11 21.22 -1.96
CA ARG A 522 -18.82 21.37 -1.29
C ARG A 522 -18.35 19.97 -0.88
N CYS A 523 -17.23 19.56 -1.46
CA CYS A 523 -16.32 18.59 -0.85
C CYS A 523 -16.00 19.07 0.58
N PRO A 524 -16.07 18.24 1.62
CA PRO A 524 -15.72 18.66 2.98
C PRO A 524 -14.19 18.80 3.08
N SER A 525 -13.66 19.92 2.60
CA SER A 525 -12.25 20.29 2.76
C SER A 525 -12.09 21.77 3.12
N SER A 526 -13.02 22.34 3.89
CA SER A 526 -12.85 23.67 4.49
C SER A 526 -13.06 23.61 6.01
N ARG A 527 -12.13 22.94 6.70
CA ARG A 527 -11.78 23.21 8.11
C ARG A 527 -10.26 23.11 8.27
N CYS A 528 -9.57 24.07 7.68
CA CYS A 528 -8.22 24.47 8.10
C CYS A 528 -7.99 25.90 7.63
N SER A 529 -8.39 26.85 8.46
CA SER A 529 -7.83 28.20 8.48
C SER A 529 -8.25 28.86 9.79
N SER A 530 -7.33 28.87 10.76
CA SER A 530 -7.03 29.98 11.67
C SER A 530 -6.55 29.49 13.03
N ALA A 531 -5.25 29.34 13.19
CA ALA A 531 -4.55 29.74 14.40
C ALA A 531 -3.12 30.10 13.97
N SER A 532 -2.83 31.38 14.17
CA SER A 532 -1.56 32.12 14.09
C SER A 532 -0.27 31.34 14.30
#